data_AF-A0A4S2KQ24-F1
#
_entry.id   AF-A0A4S2KQ24-F1
#
_cell.length_a   1.000
_cell.length_b   1.000
_cell.length_c   1.000
_cell.angle_alpha   90.00
_cell.angle_beta   90.00
_cell.angle_gamma   90.00
#
_symmetry.space_group_name_H-M   'P 1'
#
loop_
_entity.id
_entity.type
_entity.pdbx_description
1 polymer ?
#
loop_
_entity_poly.entity_id
_entity_poly.type
_entity_poly.pdbx_seq_one_letter_code
_entity_poly.pdbx_strand_id
1 'polypeptide(L)'
;MDSMMAVEIKQTLEREFDISLTAQDIKTLNFAKLRQMTITTEQGKIHDTNKIEPSNLEGFDMLIQKMKDADFVPDILVEFITKKEVDPRGNIFLLPGIEGCSNVYETMASGIKFSATCLQHGVLNIPDESHSVMKSAAHLLPHVLKKMKDQRKFLIVGYSFGSLIAIELARLLEAKDFSGRLILIDGAPDQLKFWTNQYLNCTSPDELQNVILLRLLEMYTIINQK
;
A
#
# COMPACT_ATOMS: atom_id res chain seq x y z
N MET A 1 -25.82 27.15 -21.33
CA MET A 1 -25.36 26.17 -22.32
C MET A 1 -26.13 26.41 -23.59
N ASP A 2 -25.44 26.87 -24.62
CA ASP A 2 -25.95 27.01 -25.97
C ASP A 2 -26.03 25.64 -26.67
N SER A 3 -26.87 25.55 -27.71
CA SER A 3 -27.18 24.27 -28.37
C SER A 3 -25.95 23.60 -28.99
N MET A 4 -24.93 24.38 -29.38
CA MET A 4 -23.69 23.87 -29.97
C MET A 4 -22.82 23.18 -28.91
N MET A 5 -22.62 23.82 -27.75
CA MET A 5 -21.88 23.25 -26.62
C MET A 5 -22.56 21.98 -26.08
N ALA A 6 -23.90 21.93 -26.07
CA ALA A 6 -24.62 20.72 -25.67
C ALA A 6 -24.34 19.52 -26.60
N VAL A 7 -24.18 19.77 -27.90
CA VAL A 7 -23.84 18.73 -28.90
C VAL A 7 -22.38 18.28 -28.74
N GLU A 8 -21.46 19.22 -28.50
CA GLU A 8 -20.04 18.89 -28.25
C GLU A 8 -19.86 18.04 -26.98
N ILE A 9 -20.56 18.39 -25.89
CA ILE A 9 -20.56 17.60 -24.66
C ILE A 9 -21.12 16.20 -24.92
N LYS A 10 -22.24 16.10 -25.68
CA LYS A 10 -22.82 14.81 -26.05
C LYS A 10 -21.84 13.93 -26.80
N GLN A 11 -21.25 14.47 -27.87
CA GLN A 11 -20.35 13.74 -28.75
C GLN A 11 -19.07 13.33 -28.03
N THR A 12 -18.56 14.17 -27.13
CA THR A 12 -17.38 13.87 -26.32
C THR A 12 -17.66 12.72 -25.36
N LEU A 13 -18.79 12.74 -24.66
CA LEU A 13 -19.18 11.67 -23.73
C LEU A 13 -19.45 10.34 -24.45
N GLU A 14 -20.07 10.40 -25.63
CA GLU A 14 -20.32 9.19 -26.44
C GLU A 14 -19.02 8.62 -27.03
N ARG A 15 -18.13 9.46 -27.58
CA ARG A 15 -16.92 9.00 -28.28
C ARG A 15 -15.80 8.57 -27.34
N GLU A 16 -15.54 9.35 -26.29
CA GLU A 16 -14.38 9.14 -25.42
C GLU A 16 -14.71 8.19 -24.24
N PHE A 17 -15.98 8.11 -23.85
CA PHE A 17 -16.39 7.37 -22.64
C PHE A 17 -17.50 6.32 -22.88
N ASP A 18 -18.01 6.18 -24.12
CA ASP A 18 -19.11 5.26 -24.47
C ASP A 18 -20.38 5.49 -23.60
N ILE A 19 -20.60 6.75 -23.18
CA ILE A 19 -21.76 7.17 -22.38
C ILE A 19 -22.76 7.86 -23.31
N SER A 20 -23.90 7.21 -23.57
CA SER A 20 -24.99 7.80 -24.34
C SER A 20 -25.97 8.55 -23.44
N LEU A 21 -26.21 9.83 -23.75
CA LEU A 21 -27.12 10.70 -23.00
C LEU A 21 -28.15 11.34 -23.93
N THR A 22 -29.38 11.51 -23.44
CA THR A 22 -30.38 12.26 -24.20
C THR A 22 -30.12 13.76 -24.13
N ALA A 23 -30.67 14.53 -25.07
CA ALA A 23 -30.55 15.99 -25.05
C ALA A 23 -31.12 16.63 -23.77
N GLN A 24 -32.07 15.97 -23.12
CA GLN A 24 -32.65 16.41 -21.85
C GLN A 24 -31.70 16.16 -20.67
N ASP A 25 -30.97 15.03 -20.69
CA ASP A 25 -29.99 14.70 -19.64
C ASP A 25 -28.84 15.69 -19.63
N ILE A 26 -28.35 16.09 -20.81
CA ILE A 26 -27.28 17.07 -20.97
C ILE A 26 -27.68 18.41 -20.36
N LYS A 27 -28.91 18.86 -20.60
CA LYS A 27 -29.43 20.13 -20.02
C LYS A 27 -29.45 20.14 -18.50
N THR A 28 -29.52 18.98 -17.87
CA THR A 28 -29.55 18.84 -16.41
C THR A 28 -28.26 18.23 -15.85
N LEU A 29 -27.21 18.17 -16.66
CA LEU A 29 -25.92 17.57 -16.32
C LEU A 29 -25.18 18.48 -15.34
N ASN A 30 -24.63 17.86 -14.29
CA ASN A 30 -23.76 18.52 -13.32
C ASN A 30 -22.70 17.52 -12.85
N PHE A 31 -21.68 18.01 -12.13
CA PHE A 31 -20.59 17.18 -11.65
C PHE A 31 -21.05 16.02 -10.76
N ALA A 32 -22.13 16.18 -9.98
CA ALA A 32 -22.67 15.12 -9.14
C ALA A 32 -23.24 13.95 -9.98
N LYS A 33 -24.00 14.26 -11.04
CA LYS A 33 -24.53 13.25 -11.97
C LYS A 33 -23.44 12.55 -12.75
N LEU A 34 -22.42 13.27 -13.21
CA LEU A 34 -21.26 12.68 -13.90
C LEU A 34 -20.54 11.67 -12.99
N ARG A 35 -20.29 12.04 -11.73
CA ARG A 35 -19.64 11.15 -10.75
C ARG A 35 -20.45 9.87 -10.47
N GLN A 36 -21.77 9.99 -10.43
CA GLN A 36 -22.66 8.84 -10.23
C GLN A 36 -22.65 7.88 -11.43
N MET A 37 -22.52 8.42 -12.65
CA MET A 37 -22.39 7.62 -13.87
C MET A 37 -21.06 6.83 -13.91
N THR A 38 -19.95 7.41 -13.43
CA THR A 38 -18.66 6.70 -13.30
C THR A 38 -18.76 5.49 -12.36
N ILE A 39 -19.35 5.67 -11.18
CA ILE A 39 -19.51 4.61 -10.17
C ILE A 39 -20.40 3.46 -10.69
N THR A 40 -21.40 3.78 -11.50
CA THR A 40 -22.35 2.78 -12.03
C THR A 40 -21.73 1.99 -13.20
N THR A 41 -20.85 2.61 -13.98
CA THR A 41 -20.20 1.99 -15.15
C THR A 41 -19.08 1.02 -14.72
N GLU A 42 -18.42 1.28 -13.59
CA GLU A 42 -17.36 0.43 -13.01
C GLU A 42 -17.86 -0.94 -12.53
N GLN A 43 -19.16 -1.13 -12.30
CA GLN A 43 -19.72 -2.43 -11.90
C GLN A 43 -19.99 -3.37 -13.10
N GLY A 44 -19.90 -2.89 -14.34
CA GLY A 44 -20.36 -3.64 -15.52
C GLY A 44 -19.35 -3.88 -16.65
N LYS A 45 -18.18 -3.24 -16.64
CA LYS A 45 -17.18 -3.39 -17.71
C LYS A 45 -15.83 -3.80 -17.14
N ILE A 46 -15.44 -5.05 -17.41
CA ILE A 46 -14.05 -5.52 -17.36
C ILE A 46 -13.28 -4.62 -18.33
N HIS A 47 -12.59 -3.60 -17.82
CA HIS A 47 -11.88 -2.64 -18.65
C HIS A 47 -10.51 -3.20 -19.06
N ASP A 48 -10.35 -3.39 -20.36
CA ASP A 48 -9.06 -3.31 -21.04
C ASP A 48 -8.44 -1.95 -20.71
N THR A 49 -7.35 -1.94 -19.94
CA THR A 49 -6.58 -0.75 -19.56
C THR A 49 -5.32 -0.64 -20.41
N ASN A 50 -5.47 -0.33 -21.69
CA ASN A 50 -4.36 0.10 -22.54
C ASN A 50 -4.34 1.62 -22.63
N LYS A 51 -3.88 2.25 -21.54
CA LYS A 51 -3.30 3.61 -21.40
C LYS A 51 -3.63 4.12 -20.00
N ILE A 52 -2.67 3.98 -19.08
CA ILE A 52 -2.73 4.56 -17.74
C ILE A 52 -1.68 5.67 -17.67
N GLU A 53 -2.11 6.85 -17.23
CA GLU A 53 -1.31 8.08 -17.09
C GLU A 53 -0.18 7.97 -16.04
N PRO A 54 0.88 8.81 -16.13
CA PRO A 54 2.00 8.84 -15.19
C PRO A 54 1.66 9.21 -13.73
N SER A 55 0.42 9.64 -13.47
CA SER A 55 -0.06 10.11 -12.15
C SER A 55 -0.07 9.04 -11.05
N ASN A 56 -0.12 7.76 -11.39
CA ASN A 56 -0.08 6.68 -10.39
C ASN A 56 1.32 6.42 -9.79
N LEU A 57 2.39 6.99 -10.39
CA LEU A 57 3.75 6.88 -9.84
C LEU A 57 4.04 7.90 -8.73
N GLU A 58 3.26 8.98 -8.62
CA GLU A 58 3.42 10.01 -7.59
C GLU A 58 3.35 9.42 -6.17
N GLY A 59 2.56 8.36 -5.98
CA GLY A 59 2.47 7.66 -4.69
C GLY A 59 3.77 6.95 -4.30
N PHE A 60 4.49 6.39 -5.27
CA PHE A 60 5.80 5.76 -5.04
C PHE A 60 6.86 6.81 -4.73
N ASP A 61 6.86 7.92 -5.47
CA ASP A 61 7.74 9.07 -5.23
C ASP A 61 7.53 9.67 -3.83
N MET A 62 6.27 9.78 -3.39
CA MET A 62 5.93 10.23 -2.03
C MET A 62 6.46 9.30 -0.94
N LEU A 63 6.45 7.98 -1.17
CA LEU A 63 6.99 7.01 -0.21
C LEU A 63 8.50 7.18 -0.07
N ILE A 64 9.22 7.31 -1.19
CA ILE A 64 10.67 7.50 -1.22
C ILE A 64 11.07 8.81 -0.53
N GLN A 65 10.38 9.92 -0.83
CA GLN A 65 10.70 11.23 -0.24
C GLN A 65 10.56 11.30 1.28
N LYS A 66 9.77 10.40 1.88
CA LYS A 66 9.59 10.34 3.34
C LYS A 66 10.67 9.54 4.05
N MET A 67 11.44 8.72 3.34
CA MET A 67 12.51 7.93 3.92
C MET A 67 13.77 8.76 4.10
N LYS A 68 14.42 8.61 5.26
CA LYS A 68 15.72 9.21 5.58
C LYS A 68 16.70 8.11 5.95
N ASP A 69 17.98 8.36 5.76
CA ASP A 69 19.04 7.42 6.13
C ASP A 69 18.94 6.96 7.58
N ALA A 70 18.54 7.86 8.49
CA ALA A 70 18.37 7.57 9.91
C ALA A 70 17.21 6.61 10.22
N ASP A 71 16.29 6.40 9.29
CA ASP A 71 15.15 5.51 9.47
C ASP A 71 15.52 4.04 9.25
N PHE A 72 16.65 3.77 8.58
CA PHE A 72 17.17 2.42 8.37
C PHE A 72 18.00 1.99 9.59
N VAL A 73 17.32 1.45 10.59
CA VAL A 73 17.98 0.90 11.79
C VAL A 73 18.04 -0.63 11.73
N PRO A 74 19.11 -1.26 12.26
CA PRO A 74 19.30 -2.72 12.18
C PRO A 74 18.34 -3.50 13.08
N ASP A 75 17.72 -2.85 14.07
CA ASP A 75 16.80 -3.49 15.01
C ASP A 75 15.55 -4.02 14.31
N ILE A 76 15.32 -5.33 14.35
CA ILE A 76 14.12 -5.94 13.77
C ILE A 76 12.84 -5.50 14.52
N LEU A 77 12.96 -5.28 15.84
CA LEU A 77 11.85 -4.87 16.69
C LEU A 77 12.06 -3.43 17.18
N VAL A 78 11.21 -2.51 16.73
CA VAL A 78 11.22 -1.11 17.19
C VAL A 78 9.98 -0.85 18.03
N GLU A 79 10.18 -0.55 19.31
CA GLU A 79 9.09 -0.27 20.24
C GLU A 79 8.66 1.20 20.20
N PHE A 80 7.36 1.44 20.12
CA PHE A 80 6.82 2.80 20.12
C PHE A 80 6.44 3.29 21.51
N ILE A 81 6.59 4.60 21.71
CA ILE A 81 6.02 5.30 22.85
C ILE A 81 4.51 5.45 22.62
N THR A 82 3.74 4.56 23.24
CA THR A 82 2.27 4.51 23.19
C THR A 82 1.66 4.95 24.52
N LYS A 83 0.32 4.96 24.61
CA LYS A 83 -0.38 5.27 25.88
C LYS A 83 -0.23 4.17 26.96
N LYS A 84 0.33 3.00 26.59
CA LYS A 84 0.65 1.87 27.48
C LYS A 84 -0.52 1.42 28.38
N GLU A 85 -1.74 1.46 27.85
CA GLU A 85 -2.89 0.81 28.49
C GLU A 85 -2.69 -0.72 28.52
N VAL A 86 -3.23 -1.39 29.54
CA VAL A 86 -3.12 -2.85 29.69
C VAL A 86 -4.02 -3.55 28.65
N ASP A 87 -3.43 -4.22 27.66
CA ASP A 87 -4.19 -5.08 26.72
C ASP A 87 -4.09 -6.56 27.13
N PRO A 88 -5.22 -7.26 27.36
CA PRO A 88 -5.23 -8.71 27.53
C PRO A 88 -4.72 -9.50 26.30
N ARG A 89 -4.68 -8.88 25.10
CA ARG A 89 -4.10 -9.45 23.86
C ARG A 89 -2.60 -9.17 23.72
N GLY A 90 -2.02 -8.33 24.57
CA GLY A 90 -0.59 -8.06 24.57
C GLY A 90 -0.13 -6.97 23.61
N ASN A 91 0.98 -7.24 22.90
CA ASN A 91 1.63 -6.29 22.01
C ASN A 91 0.97 -6.28 20.62
N ILE A 92 0.75 -5.09 20.08
CA ILE A 92 0.39 -4.87 18.69
C ILE A 92 1.66 -4.99 17.85
N PHE A 93 1.62 -5.83 16.83
CA PHE A 93 2.71 -5.95 15.86
C PHE A 93 2.36 -5.14 14.61
N LEU A 94 3.20 -4.18 14.26
CA LEU A 94 3.03 -3.32 13.09
C LEU A 94 4.00 -3.75 12.00
N LEU A 95 3.52 -4.00 10.79
CA LEU A 95 4.35 -4.28 9.62
C LEU A 95 4.30 -3.11 8.64
N PRO A 96 5.41 -2.41 8.38
CA PRO A 96 5.45 -1.28 7.45
C PRO A 96 5.26 -1.75 6.00
N GLY A 97 5.07 -0.80 5.09
CA GLY A 97 4.99 -1.04 3.65
C GLY A 97 6.32 -1.41 3.03
N ILE A 98 6.48 -1.13 1.74
CA ILE A 98 7.68 -1.50 0.96
C ILE A 98 8.94 -0.80 1.47
N GLU A 99 8.79 0.30 2.20
CA GLU A 99 9.86 1.01 2.91
C GLU A 99 10.57 0.14 3.96
N GLY A 100 9.86 -0.83 4.55
CA GLY A 100 10.42 -1.78 5.50
C GLY A 100 10.82 -1.22 6.88
N CYS A 101 10.64 0.09 7.12
CA CYS A 101 11.09 0.77 8.33
C CYS A 101 9.94 1.36 9.18
N SER A 102 10.22 1.63 10.46
CA SER A 102 9.19 2.02 11.43
C SER A 102 8.65 3.45 11.29
N ASN A 103 9.34 4.33 10.55
CA ASN A 103 9.02 5.76 10.44
C ASN A 103 7.55 6.04 10.07
N VAL A 104 6.93 5.17 9.27
CA VAL A 104 5.56 5.30 8.77
C VAL A 104 4.53 5.33 9.91
N TYR A 105 4.85 4.70 11.03
CA TYR A 105 3.98 4.60 12.20
C TYR A 105 4.24 5.67 13.26
N GLU A 106 5.33 6.45 13.17
CA GLU A 106 5.72 7.40 14.22
C GLU A 106 4.62 8.41 14.55
N THR A 107 4.00 8.99 13.53
CA THR A 107 2.97 10.02 13.70
C THR A 107 1.71 9.50 14.38
N MET A 108 1.38 8.22 14.16
CA MET A 108 0.18 7.59 14.74
C MET A 108 0.46 6.85 16.05
N ALA A 109 1.73 6.55 16.37
CA ALA A 109 2.15 5.80 17.54
C ALA A 109 1.59 6.37 18.86
N SER A 110 1.61 7.70 19.01
CA SER A 110 1.09 8.40 20.19
C SER A 110 -0.43 8.23 20.39
N GLY A 111 -1.16 7.94 19.31
CA GLY A 111 -2.59 7.67 19.32
C GLY A 111 -2.94 6.24 19.74
N ILE A 112 -1.98 5.31 19.66
CA ILE A 112 -2.18 3.91 19.97
C ILE A 112 -2.31 3.71 21.48
N LYS A 113 -3.42 3.10 21.89
CA LYS A 113 -3.74 2.84 23.30
C LYS A 113 -2.80 1.82 23.95
N PHE A 114 -2.52 0.75 23.22
CA PHE A 114 -1.80 -0.42 23.73
C PHE A 114 -0.34 -0.41 23.28
N SER A 115 0.50 -1.26 23.90
CA SER A 115 1.90 -1.43 23.47
C SER A 115 1.96 -1.83 21.99
N ALA A 116 2.79 -1.14 21.22
CA ALA A 116 2.98 -1.43 19.81
C ALA A 116 4.48 -1.55 19.49
N THR A 117 4.80 -2.57 18.70
CA THR A 117 6.15 -2.88 18.22
C THR A 117 6.12 -3.01 16.71
N CYS A 118 6.96 -2.25 16.02
CA CYS A 118 7.20 -2.42 14.59
C CYS A 118 8.08 -3.64 14.34
N LEU A 119 7.72 -4.45 13.35
CA LEU A 119 8.54 -5.51 12.77
C LEU A 119 9.16 -4.95 11.48
N GLN A 120 10.39 -4.48 11.58
CA GLN A 120 11.10 -3.96 10.42
C GLN A 120 11.55 -5.11 9.51
N HIS A 121 11.46 -4.87 8.21
CA HIS A 121 11.71 -5.89 7.18
C HIS A 121 12.48 -5.34 5.97
N GLY A 122 13.15 -4.20 6.15
CA GLY A 122 14.03 -3.61 5.14
C GLY A 122 15.37 -4.36 4.99
N VAL A 123 16.25 -3.80 4.15
CA VAL A 123 17.54 -4.41 3.76
C VAL A 123 18.48 -4.71 4.94
N LEU A 124 18.40 -3.94 6.04
CA LEU A 124 19.22 -4.16 7.23
C LEU A 124 18.62 -5.20 8.19
N ASN A 125 17.37 -5.61 7.97
CA ASN A 125 16.61 -6.42 8.92
C ASN A 125 16.42 -7.86 8.42
N ILE A 126 16.22 -8.04 7.11
CA ILE A 126 16.00 -9.35 6.49
C ILE A 126 17.19 -9.67 5.57
N PRO A 127 17.80 -10.86 5.70
CA PRO A 127 18.90 -11.29 4.83
C PRO A 127 18.48 -11.36 3.37
N ASP A 128 19.38 -11.02 2.45
CA ASP A 128 19.13 -11.00 1.00
C ASP A 128 18.50 -12.31 0.48
N GLU A 129 18.89 -13.47 1.00
CA GLU A 129 18.35 -14.78 0.58
C GLU A 129 16.82 -14.97 0.82
N SER A 130 16.17 -14.01 1.48
CA SER A 130 14.76 -14.00 1.85
C SER A 130 13.87 -13.15 0.94
N HIS A 131 14.05 -13.22 -0.38
CA HIS A 131 13.31 -12.45 -1.40
C HIS A 131 11.79 -12.75 -1.56
N SER A 132 11.15 -13.46 -0.62
CA SER A 132 9.72 -13.79 -0.76
C SER A 132 8.97 -13.48 0.51
N VAL A 133 7.71 -13.07 0.38
CA VAL A 133 6.78 -12.82 1.50
C VAL A 133 6.79 -13.96 2.51
N MET A 134 6.82 -15.21 2.03
CA MET A 134 6.88 -16.43 2.84
C MET A 134 8.16 -16.51 3.67
N LYS A 135 9.31 -16.27 3.05
CA LYS A 135 10.61 -16.27 3.75
C LYS A 135 10.71 -15.11 4.74
N SER A 136 10.24 -13.92 4.38
CA SER A 136 10.22 -12.76 5.28
C SER A 136 9.35 -13.03 6.52
N ALA A 137 8.15 -13.58 6.35
CA ALA A 137 7.30 -13.96 7.46
C ALA A 137 7.93 -15.05 8.33
N ALA A 138 8.53 -16.08 7.72
CA ALA A 138 9.24 -17.13 8.45
C ALA A 138 10.44 -16.58 9.25
N HIS A 139 11.15 -15.58 8.70
CA HIS A 139 12.26 -14.91 9.37
C HIS A 139 11.79 -14.07 10.57
N LEU A 140 10.66 -13.37 10.45
CA LEU A 140 10.11 -12.53 11.51
C LEU A 140 9.43 -13.33 12.63
N LEU A 141 8.91 -14.52 12.32
CA LEU A 141 8.12 -15.33 13.26
C LEU A 141 8.80 -15.59 14.62
N PRO A 142 10.10 -15.96 14.72
CA PRO A 142 10.76 -16.16 16.01
C PRO A 142 10.80 -14.89 16.87
N HIS A 143 10.92 -13.71 16.26
CA HIS A 143 10.93 -12.42 16.96
C HIS A 143 9.56 -12.11 17.55
N VAL A 144 8.49 -12.38 16.79
CA VAL A 144 7.10 -12.27 17.26
C VAL A 144 6.85 -13.22 18.44
N LEU A 145 7.19 -14.50 18.29
CA LEU A 145 6.99 -15.51 19.33
C LEU A 145 7.74 -15.15 20.63
N LYS A 146 9.00 -14.70 20.50
CA LYS A 146 9.80 -14.24 21.65
C LYS A 146 9.15 -13.06 22.37
N LYS A 147 8.55 -12.11 21.63
CA LYS A 147 7.87 -10.94 22.20
C LYS A 147 6.54 -11.31 22.85
N MET A 148 5.80 -12.26 22.28
CA MET A 148 4.53 -12.75 22.82
C MET A 148 4.68 -13.60 24.08
N LYS A 149 5.81 -14.30 24.26
CA LYS A 149 6.04 -15.22 25.39
C LYS A 149 4.90 -16.27 25.50
N ASP A 150 4.11 -16.21 26.56
CA ASP A 150 3.01 -17.13 26.84
C ASP A 150 1.67 -16.67 26.24
N GLN A 151 1.61 -15.46 25.67
CA GLN A 151 0.40 -14.98 25.02
C GLN A 151 0.11 -15.83 23.78
N ARG A 152 -1.17 -16.20 23.62
CA ARG A 152 -1.65 -16.99 22.46
C ARG A 152 -2.57 -16.20 21.54
N LYS A 153 -2.87 -14.95 21.90
CA LYS A 153 -3.66 -14.02 21.09
C LYS A 153 -2.73 -12.98 20.47
N PHE A 154 -2.77 -12.80 19.15
CA PHE A 154 -2.02 -11.76 18.46
C PHE A 154 -2.93 -10.67 17.87
N LEU A 155 -2.38 -9.47 17.71
CA LEU A 155 -2.95 -8.41 16.88
C LEU A 155 -1.84 -7.92 15.96
N ILE A 156 -2.00 -8.17 14.66
CA ILE A 156 -1.07 -7.73 13.63
C ILE A 156 -1.75 -6.67 12.77
N VAL A 157 -1.05 -5.58 12.50
CA VAL A 157 -1.46 -4.53 11.56
C VAL A 157 -0.45 -4.53 10.42
N GLY A 158 -0.92 -4.71 9.19
CA GLY A 158 -0.11 -4.57 7.99
C GLY A 158 -0.50 -3.31 7.23
N TYR A 159 0.48 -2.52 6.83
CA TYR A 159 0.30 -1.38 5.93
C TYR A 159 0.89 -1.72 4.56
N SER A 160 0.15 -1.44 3.48
CA SER A 160 0.62 -1.62 2.10
C SER A 160 1.24 -3.02 1.91
N PHE A 161 2.46 -3.12 1.37
CA PHE A 161 3.21 -4.37 1.21
C PHE A 161 3.33 -5.20 2.50
N GLY A 162 3.45 -4.55 3.67
CA GLY A 162 3.46 -5.22 4.97
C GLY A 162 2.23 -6.07 5.25
N SER A 163 1.11 -5.80 4.57
CA SER A 163 -0.10 -6.62 4.62
C SER A 163 0.13 -8.04 4.11
N LEU A 164 0.95 -8.22 3.08
CA LEU A 164 1.26 -9.54 2.53
C LEU A 164 2.03 -10.39 3.56
N ILE A 165 3.03 -9.78 4.19
CA ILE A 165 3.82 -10.43 5.25
C ILE A 165 2.94 -10.68 6.47
N ALA A 166 2.05 -9.75 6.81
CA ALA A 166 1.14 -9.87 7.94
C ALA A 166 0.14 -11.04 7.79
N ILE A 167 -0.40 -11.24 6.59
CA ILE A 167 -1.26 -12.39 6.25
C ILE A 167 -0.49 -13.70 6.46
N GLU A 168 0.73 -13.78 5.94
CA GLU A 168 1.53 -15.00 6.03
C GLU A 168 2.01 -15.27 7.47
N LEU A 169 2.37 -14.23 8.23
CA LEU A 169 2.67 -14.35 9.65
C LEU A 169 1.47 -14.87 10.44
N ALA A 170 0.26 -14.36 10.17
CA ALA A 170 -0.96 -14.85 10.79
C ALA A 170 -1.17 -16.34 10.50
N ARG A 171 -1.01 -16.77 9.24
CA ARG A 171 -1.09 -18.18 8.83
C ARG A 171 -0.07 -19.06 9.58
N LEU A 172 1.17 -18.59 9.73
CA LEU A 172 2.23 -19.31 10.45
C LEU A 172 1.98 -19.40 11.96
N LEU A 173 1.38 -18.36 12.56
CA LEU A 173 0.98 -18.33 13.96
C LEU A 173 -0.22 -19.26 14.21
N GLU A 174 -1.22 -19.22 13.34
CA GLU A 174 -2.40 -20.11 13.40
C GLU A 174 -2.01 -21.58 13.28
N ALA A 175 -1.04 -21.92 12.42
CA ALA A 175 -0.48 -23.26 12.32
C ALA A 175 0.27 -23.73 13.60
N LYS A 176 0.50 -22.83 14.57
CA LYS A 176 1.09 -23.10 15.89
C LYS A 176 0.09 -22.93 17.04
N ASP A 177 -1.21 -23.00 16.74
CA ASP A 177 -2.33 -22.87 17.69
C ASP A 177 -2.46 -21.49 18.35
N PHE A 178 -1.95 -20.44 17.70
CA PHE A 178 -2.24 -19.06 18.09
C PHE A 178 -3.53 -18.60 17.39
N SER A 179 -4.21 -17.64 17.99
CA SER A 179 -5.39 -16.99 17.37
C SER A 179 -5.18 -15.49 17.40
N GLY A 180 -5.86 -14.73 16.54
CA GLY A 180 -5.61 -13.31 16.54
C GLY A 180 -6.52 -12.50 15.65
N ARG A 181 -6.14 -11.23 15.50
CA ARG A 181 -6.78 -10.29 14.60
C ARG A 181 -5.74 -9.70 13.67
N LEU A 182 -6.13 -9.59 12.40
CA LEU A 182 -5.39 -8.92 11.36
C LEU A 182 -6.11 -7.63 10.98
N ILE A 183 -5.38 -6.52 10.89
CA ILE A 183 -5.86 -5.25 10.36
C ILE A 183 -4.99 -4.90 9.17
N LEU A 184 -5.60 -4.77 7.99
CA LEU A 184 -4.89 -4.48 6.74
C LEU A 184 -5.25 -3.07 6.27
N ILE A 185 -4.23 -2.24 6.09
CA ILE A 185 -4.36 -0.85 5.66
C ILE A 185 -3.81 -0.76 4.25
N ASP A 186 -4.71 -0.59 3.27
CA ASP A 186 -4.35 -0.35 1.86
C ASP A 186 -3.40 -1.41 1.25
N GLY A 187 -3.58 -2.67 1.63
CA GLY A 187 -2.71 -3.78 1.21
C GLY A 187 -3.46 -4.98 0.64
N ALA A 188 -4.35 -4.72 -0.32
CA ALA A 188 -5.08 -5.78 -1.02
C ALA A 188 -4.12 -6.62 -1.91
N PRO A 189 -4.06 -7.96 -1.76
CA PRO A 189 -3.11 -8.78 -2.50
C PRO A 189 -3.23 -8.70 -4.02
N ASP A 190 -4.45 -8.75 -4.56
CA ASP A 190 -4.69 -8.70 -6.00
C ASP A 190 -4.30 -7.34 -6.57
N GLN A 191 -4.57 -6.27 -5.82
CA GLN A 191 -4.18 -4.92 -6.20
C GLN A 191 -2.66 -4.77 -6.21
N LEU A 192 -1.96 -5.17 -5.14
CA LEU A 192 -0.49 -5.14 -5.10
C LEU A 192 0.13 -5.95 -6.24
N LYS A 193 -0.38 -7.15 -6.51
CA LYS A 193 0.05 -7.99 -7.63
C LYS A 193 -0.16 -7.29 -8.98
N PHE A 194 -1.31 -6.65 -9.17
CA PHE A 194 -1.58 -5.86 -10.36
C PHE A 194 -0.56 -4.73 -10.51
N TRP A 195 -0.34 -3.91 -9.47
CA TRP A 195 0.66 -2.83 -9.52
C TRP A 195 2.07 -3.35 -9.80
N THR A 196 2.50 -4.42 -9.14
CA THR A 196 3.82 -5.03 -9.42
C THR A 196 3.93 -5.47 -10.88
N ASN A 197 2.92 -6.13 -11.43
CA ASN A 197 2.93 -6.58 -12.82
C ASN A 197 2.80 -5.46 -13.85
N GLN A 198 2.24 -4.31 -13.48
CA GLN A 198 2.11 -3.16 -14.40
C GLN A 198 3.36 -2.29 -14.38
N TYR A 199 3.93 -2.02 -13.20
CA TYR A 199 4.96 -1.00 -13.02
C TYR A 199 6.36 -1.57 -12.79
N LEU A 200 6.46 -2.82 -12.36
CA LEU A 200 7.72 -3.50 -12.04
C LEU A 200 7.89 -4.79 -12.85
N ASN A 201 7.31 -4.85 -14.06
CA ASN A 201 7.41 -5.99 -14.96
C ASN A 201 8.80 -6.06 -15.61
N CYS A 202 9.80 -6.40 -14.80
CA CYS A 202 11.18 -6.54 -15.20
C CYS A 202 11.50 -8.02 -15.42
N THR A 203 12.31 -8.30 -16.43
CA THR A 203 12.73 -9.66 -16.78
C THR A 203 13.92 -10.14 -15.95
N SER A 204 14.64 -9.23 -15.30
CA SER A 204 15.74 -9.54 -14.40
C SER A 204 15.83 -8.60 -13.18
N PRO A 205 16.51 -9.02 -12.09
CA PRO A 205 16.81 -8.14 -10.96
C PRO A 205 17.61 -6.89 -11.36
N ASP A 206 18.55 -7.02 -12.30
CA ASP A 206 19.36 -5.90 -12.78
C ASP A 206 18.52 -4.86 -13.51
N GLU A 207 17.55 -5.32 -14.31
CA GLU A 207 16.59 -4.43 -14.98
C GLU A 207 15.73 -3.68 -13.96
N LEU A 208 15.24 -4.38 -12.93
CA LEU A 208 14.49 -3.75 -11.84
C LEU A 208 15.31 -2.68 -11.11
N GLN A 209 16.58 -2.99 -10.78
CA GLN A 209 17.48 -2.03 -10.15
C GLN A 209 17.71 -0.79 -11.02
N ASN A 210 17.94 -0.99 -12.32
CA ASN A 210 18.12 0.12 -13.27
C ASN A 210 16.87 0.99 -13.38
N VAL A 211 15.68 0.39 -13.45
CA VAL A 211 14.41 1.12 -13.48
C VAL A 211 14.25 1.96 -12.22
N ILE A 212 14.49 1.38 -11.03
CA ILE A 212 14.40 2.11 -9.76
C ILE A 212 15.42 3.25 -9.72
N LEU A 213 16.68 3.01 -10.13
CA LEU A 213 17.73 4.04 -10.14
C LEU A 213 17.38 5.21 -11.06
N LEU A 214 16.89 4.92 -12.27
CA LEU A 214 16.46 5.96 -13.21
C LEU A 214 15.35 6.82 -12.63
N ARG A 215 14.39 6.21 -11.93
CA ARG A 215 13.31 6.94 -11.24
C ARG A 215 13.84 7.84 -10.12
N LEU A 216 14.74 7.32 -9.29
CA LEU A 216 15.37 8.13 -8.25
C LEU A 216 16.09 9.35 -8.87
N LEU A 217 16.84 9.16 -9.97
CA LEU A 217 17.52 10.24 -10.68
C LEU A 217 16.53 11.28 -11.24
N GLU A 218 15.43 10.85 -11.84
CA GLU A 218 14.35 11.74 -12.31
C GLU A 218 13.78 12.57 -11.15
N MET A 219 13.49 11.95 -10.01
CA MET A 219 12.99 12.66 -8.83
C MET A 219 13.95 13.76 -8.36
N TYR A 220 15.25 13.45 -8.22
CA TYR A 220 16.23 14.42 -7.74
C TYR A 220 16.55 15.52 -8.76
N THR A 221 16.44 15.24 -10.07
CA THR A 221 16.64 16.25 -11.11
C THR A 221 15.48 17.23 -11.20
N ILE A 222 14.24 16.79 -10.98
CA ILE A 222 13.04 17.66 -10.94
C ILE A 222 13.06 18.59 -9.72
N ILE A 223 13.52 18.11 -8.55
CA ILE A 223 13.61 18.92 -7.33
C ILE A 223 14.59 20.08 -7.50
N ASN A 224 15.71 19.88 -8.20
CA ASN A 224 16.73 20.93 -8.42
C ASN A 224 16.34 21.99 -9.47
N GLN A 225 15.19 21.85 -10.13
CA GLN A 225 14.68 22.83 -11.11
C GLN A 225 13.59 23.76 -10.54
N LYS A 226 13.17 23.57 -9.28
CA LYS A 226 12.24 24.45 -8.55
C LYS A 226 12.96 25.27 -7.49
#